data_AF-A0A2S6N040-F1
#
_entry.id   AF-A0A2S6N040-F1
#
_cell.length_a   1.000
_cell.length_b   1.000
_cell.length_c   1.000
_cell.angle_alpha   90.00
_cell.angle_beta   90.00
_cell.angle_gamma   90.00
#
_symmetry.space_group_name_H-M   'P 1'
#
loop_
_entity.id
_entity.type
_entity.pdbx_description
1 polymer ?
#
loop_
_entity_poly.entity_id
_entity_poly.type
_entity_poly.pdbx_seq_one_letter_code
_entity_poly.pdbx_strand_id
1 'polypeptide(L)'
;MTNHRAYPMFDPAKAGAPDDLCPIATVINPMLPGDWRSLRPLVDRDKCVKCAVCWLYCPVQCIVEKPAWFDADLRTCKGCGICATECPHRAIAMVMETTG
;
A
#
# COMPACT_ATOMS: atom_id res chain seq x y z
N MET A 1 -20.55 -1.50 20.40
CA MET A 1 -19.66 -0.51 19.77
C MET A 1 -18.47 -0.29 20.70
N THR A 2 -17.48 -1.17 20.63
CA THR A 2 -16.31 -1.14 21.52
C THR A 2 -15.28 -0.15 20.96
N ASN A 3 -14.93 0.86 21.75
CA ASN A 3 -13.88 1.83 21.46
C ASN A 3 -12.57 1.09 21.15
N HIS A 4 -12.16 1.08 19.88
CA HIS A 4 -10.79 0.73 19.51
C HIS A 4 -9.87 1.87 19.97
N ARG A 5 -9.47 1.84 21.24
CA ARG A 5 -8.39 2.70 21.73
C ARG A 5 -7.08 2.17 21.16
N ALA A 6 -6.40 2.99 20.36
CA ALA A 6 -5.05 2.69 19.94
C ALA A 6 -4.17 2.53 21.20
N TYR A 7 -3.43 1.42 21.29
CA TYR A 7 -2.41 1.28 22.32
C TYR A 7 -1.29 2.28 22.03
N PRO A 8 -0.74 2.95 23.05
CA PRO A 8 0.44 3.77 22.86
C PRO A 8 1.59 2.90 22.36
N MET A 9 2.43 3.46 21.49
CA MET A 9 3.68 2.82 21.09
C MET A 9 4.51 2.48 22.33
N PHE A 10 5.13 1.30 22.31
CA PHE A 10 6.02 0.87 23.37
C PHE A 10 7.19 1.85 23.48
N ASP A 11 7.41 2.37 24.69
CA ASP A 11 8.48 3.31 25.01
C ASP A 11 9.53 2.56 25.86
N PRO A 12 10.67 2.17 25.26
CA PRO A 12 11.70 1.40 25.95
C PRO A 12 12.24 2.12 27.19
N ALA A 13 12.38 3.44 27.12
CA ALA A 13 12.89 4.27 28.21
C ALA A 13 11.91 4.29 29.39
N LYS A 14 10.59 4.35 29.14
CA LYS A 14 9.57 4.22 30.20
C LYS A 14 9.50 2.81 30.80
N ALA A 15 9.84 1.78 30.02
CA ALA A 15 9.85 0.39 30.48
C ALA A 15 11.14 0.02 31.25
N GLY A 16 12.13 0.93 31.33
CA GLY A 16 13.43 0.64 31.92
C GLY A 16 14.22 -0.42 31.14
N ALA A 17 13.88 -0.61 29.87
CA ALA A 17 14.57 -1.53 28.98
C ALA A 17 15.87 -0.87 28.50
N PRO A 18 17.05 -1.46 28.78
CA PRO A 18 18.32 -1.02 28.22
C PRO A 18 18.29 -1.00 26.68
N ASP A 19 18.88 0.03 26.08
CA ASP A 19 18.89 0.27 24.62
C ASP A 19 19.56 -0.85 23.81
N ASP A 20 20.24 -1.78 24.49
CA ASP A 20 20.99 -2.91 23.96
C ASP A 20 20.31 -4.27 24.20
N LEU A 21 19.25 -4.34 25.02
CA LEU A 21 18.62 -5.61 25.43
C LEU A 21 17.54 -6.11 24.47
N CYS A 22 17.17 -5.35 23.45
CA CYS A 22 16.17 -5.80 22.49
C CYS A 22 16.57 -5.46 21.05
N PRO A 23 16.56 -6.42 20.11
CA PRO A 23 16.81 -6.17 18.69
C PRO A 23 15.57 -5.53 18.03
N ILE A 24 14.93 -4.59 18.70
CA ILE A 24 13.83 -3.80 18.18
C ILE A 24 14.36 -2.45 17.72
N ALA A 25 13.86 -2.02 16.57
CA ALA A 25 14.17 -0.72 16.02
C ALA A 25 13.79 0.37 17.02
N THR A 26 14.79 1.11 17.51
CA THR A 26 14.62 2.28 18.39
C THR A 26 14.29 3.55 17.60
N VAL A 27 14.52 3.54 16.28
CA VAL A 27 14.24 4.65 15.37
C VAL A 27 13.22 4.22 14.32
N ILE A 28 12.18 5.01 14.15
CA ILE A 28 11.16 4.79 13.11
C ILE A 28 11.71 5.26 11.77
N ASN A 29 11.73 4.36 10.79
CA ASN A 29 11.97 4.73 9.40
C ASN A 29 10.64 5.23 8.79
N PRO A 30 10.58 6.49 8.27
CA PRO A 30 9.36 7.03 7.67
C PRO A 30 9.05 6.48 6.27
N MET A 31 9.91 5.61 5.73
CA MET A 31 9.75 4.99 4.42
C MET A 31 8.40 4.29 4.30
N LEU A 32 7.65 4.64 3.25
CA LEU A 32 6.38 4.01 2.96
C LEU A 32 6.59 2.79 2.05
N PRO A 33 5.71 1.78 2.10
CA PRO A 33 5.82 0.61 1.24
C PRO A 33 5.85 0.92 -0.27
N GLY A 34 5.30 2.09 -0.65
CA GLY A 34 5.32 2.56 -2.02
C GLY A 34 6.71 2.91 -2.54
N ASP A 35 7.65 3.27 -1.66
CA ASP A 35 8.99 3.73 -2.06
C ASP A 35 9.83 2.59 -2.67
N TRP A 36 9.39 1.34 -2.54
CA TRP A 36 10.14 0.14 -2.97
C TRP A 36 9.86 -0.27 -4.42
N ARG A 37 8.88 0.37 -5.06
CA ARG A 37 8.32 -0.10 -6.34
C ARG A 37 9.29 0.15 -7.50
N SER A 38 9.59 -0.90 -8.26
CA SER A 38 10.25 -0.76 -9.58
C SER A 38 9.25 -0.52 -10.70
N LEU A 39 8.00 -0.97 -10.51
CA LEU A 39 6.89 -0.83 -11.44
C LEU A 39 5.68 -0.22 -10.72
N ARG A 40 4.86 0.54 -11.42
CA ARG A 40 3.58 1.06 -10.91
C ARG A 40 2.42 0.74 -11.86
N PRO A 41 1.20 0.52 -11.33
CA PRO A 41 0.02 0.37 -12.16
C PRO A 41 -0.44 1.74 -12.71
N LEU A 42 -0.79 1.76 -13.99
CA LEU A 42 -1.50 2.84 -14.66
C LEU A 42 -2.83 2.31 -15.15
N VAL A 43 -3.92 2.95 -14.72
CA VAL A 43 -5.28 2.56 -15.11
C VAL A 43 -5.72 3.33 -16.34
N ASP A 44 -6.05 2.59 -17.40
CA ASP A 44 -6.79 3.06 -18.56
C ASP A 44 -8.26 3.24 -18.15
N ARG A 45 -8.64 4.50 -17.98
CA ARG A 45 -9.96 4.88 -17.44
C ARG A 45 -11.10 4.54 -18.40
N ASP A 46 -10.83 4.53 -19.70
CA ASP A 46 -11.84 4.26 -20.72
C ASP A 46 -12.19 2.77 -20.79
N LYS A 47 -11.26 1.89 -20.37
CA LYS A 47 -11.48 0.44 -20.28
C LYS A 47 -12.02 -0.01 -18.93
N CYS A 48 -11.89 0.80 -17.88
CA CYS A 48 -12.32 0.43 -16.54
C CYS A 48 -13.85 0.47 -16.43
N VAL A 49 -14.49 -0.68 -16.20
CA VAL A 49 -15.94 -0.77 -15.98
C VAL A 49 -16.34 -0.75 -14.50
N LYS A 50 -15.40 -0.39 -13.61
CA LYS A 50 -15.61 -0.34 -12.15
C LYS A 50 -16.09 -1.67 -11.53
N CYS A 51 -15.58 -2.81 -12.00
CA CYS A 51 -15.94 -4.13 -11.49
C CYS A 51 -15.33 -4.51 -10.12
N ALA A 52 -14.47 -3.66 -9.54
CA ALA A 52 -13.81 -3.86 -8.24
C ALA A 52 -12.91 -5.11 -8.08
N VAL A 53 -12.64 -5.87 -9.15
CA VAL A 53 -11.74 -7.03 -9.10
C VAL A 53 -10.33 -6.63 -8.63
N CYS A 54 -9.76 -5.57 -9.19
CA CYS A 54 -8.46 -5.06 -8.76
C CYS A 54 -8.41 -4.67 -7.28
N TRP A 55 -9.52 -4.18 -6.72
CA TRP A 55 -9.65 -3.85 -5.31
C TRP A 55 -9.68 -5.11 -4.44
N LEU A 56 -10.47 -6.12 -4.84
CA LEU A 56 -10.60 -7.38 -4.12
C LEU A 56 -9.27 -8.15 -4.01
N TYR A 57 -8.50 -8.20 -5.10
CA TYR A 57 -7.25 -8.97 -5.16
C TYR A 57 -6.02 -8.20 -4.65
N CYS A 58 -6.15 -6.92 -4.28
CA CYS A 58 -5.01 -6.15 -3.81
C CYS A 58 -4.58 -6.59 -2.39
N PRO A 59 -3.40 -7.20 -2.20
CA PRO A 59 -3.01 -7.75 -0.90
C PRO A 59 -2.71 -6.67 0.15
N VAL A 60 -2.39 -5.46 -0.30
CA VAL A 60 -2.10 -4.29 0.55
C VAL A 60 -3.28 -3.31 0.62
N GLN A 61 -4.39 -3.62 -0.05
CA GLN A 61 -5.58 -2.75 -0.15
C GLN A 61 -5.28 -1.30 -0.49
N CYS A 62 -4.35 -1.07 -1.44
CA CYS A 62 -3.98 0.27 -1.89
C CYS A 62 -4.85 0.80 -3.05
N ILE A 63 -5.92 0.09 -3.44
CA ILE A 63 -6.80 0.52 -4.53
C ILE A 63 -7.86 1.46 -3.96
N VAL A 64 -7.97 2.66 -4.54
CA VAL A 64 -8.86 3.73 -4.13
C VAL A 64 -9.97 3.86 -5.16
N GLU A 65 -11.21 3.84 -4.69
CA GLU A 65 -12.38 4.08 -5.53
C GLU A 65 -12.44 5.54 -6.00
N LYS A 66 -12.69 5.72 -7.29
CA LYS A 66 -13.02 7.01 -7.92
C LYS A 66 -14.47 6.95 -8.44
N PRO A 67 -15.07 8.08 -8.84
CA PRO A 67 -16.47 8.08 -9.27
C PRO A 67 -16.79 7.04 -10.35
N ALA A 68 -15.95 6.92 -11.38
CA ALA A 68 -16.18 6.03 -12.52
C ALA A 68 -15.11 4.93 -12.72
N TRP A 69 -13.98 4.97 -12.02
CA TRP A 69 -12.90 3.99 -12.15
C TRP A 69 -12.24 3.69 -10.79
N PHE A 70 -11.20 2.88 -10.79
CA PHE A 70 -10.33 2.65 -9.63
C PHE A 70 -8.91 3.12 -9.94
N ASP A 71 -8.24 3.74 -8.98
CA ASP A 71 -6.82 4.10 -9.06
C ASP A 71 -6.04 3.43 -7.92
N ALA A 72 -4.72 3.32 -8.04
CA ALA A 72 -3.87 2.87 -6.94
C ALA A 72 -3.28 4.07 -6.17
N ASP A 73 -3.30 4.01 -4.84
CA ASP A 73 -2.47 4.88 -4.00
C ASP A 73 -1.00 4.45 -4.09
N LEU A 74 -0.21 5.22 -4.83
CA LEU A 74 1.20 4.92 -5.06
C LEU A 74 2.05 5.02 -3.79
N ARG A 75 1.58 5.70 -2.73
CA ARG A 75 2.31 5.78 -1.45
C ARG A 75 2.40 4.42 -0.75
N THR A 76 1.42 3.55 -0.96
CA THR A 76 1.33 2.24 -0.31
C THR A 76 1.44 1.08 -1.30
N CYS A 77 1.28 1.35 -2.61
CA CYS A 77 1.40 0.36 -3.66
C CYS A 77 2.83 -0.18 -3.81
N LYS A 78 3.01 -1.47 -3.58
CA LYS A 78 4.32 -2.15 -3.73
C LYS A 78 4.71 -2.44 -5.19
N GLY A 79 3.83 -2.23 -6.16
CA GLY A 79 4.13 -2.54 -7.57
C GLY A 79 4.06 -4.03 -7.96
N CYS A 80 3.35 -4.87 -7.19
CA CYS A 80 3.32 -6.33 -7.41
C CYS A 80 2.66 -6.81 -8.71
N GLY A 81 1.84 -5.99 -9.37
CA GLY A 81 1.20 -6.33 -10.65
C GLY A 81 -0.05 -7.21 -10.58
N ILE A 82 -0.46 -7.72 -9.41
CA ILE A 82 -1.65 -8.59 -9.26
C ILE A 82 -2.91 -7.91 -9.82
N CYS A 83 -3.10 -6.62 -9.55
CA CYS A 83 -4.26 -5.87 -10.07
C CYS A 83 -4.31 -5.85 -11.62
N ALA A 84 -3.15 -5.82 -12.28
CA ALA A 84 -3.08 -5.86 -13.74
C ALA A 84 -3.37 -7.26 -14.29
N THR A 85 -2.84 -8.30 -13.64
CA THR A 85 -3.08 -9.70 -13.99
C THR A 85 -4.55 -10.08 -13.85
N GLU A 86 -5.18 -9.70 -12.74
CA GLU A 86 -6.56 -10.08 -12.41
C GLU A 86 -7.61 -9.19 -13.10
N CYS A 87 -7.22 -8.11 -13.78
CA CYS A 87 -8.18 -7.24 -14.43
C CYS A 87 -8.81 -7.93 -15.65
N PRO A 88 -10.12 -8.27 -15.63
CA PRO A 88 -10.74 -8.98 -16.74
C PRO A 88 -10.83 -8.12 -18.01
N HIS A 89 -10.82 -6.79 -17.86
CA HIS A 89 -10.87 -5.83 -18.97
C HIS A 89 -9.48 -5.36 -19.43
N ARG A 90 -8.40 -5.88 -18.82
CA ARG A 90 -7.02 -5.44 -19.09
C ARG A 90 -6.88 -3.91 -19.07
N ALA A 91 -7.58 -3.27 -18.14
CA ALA A 91 -7.62 -1.83 -17.98
C ALA A 91 -6.41 -1.29 -17.20
N ILE A 92 -5.47 -2.13 -16.78
CA ILE A 92 -4.32 -1.72 -15.96
C ILE A 92 -3.04 -2.20 -16.64
N ALA A 93 -2.12 -1.27 -16.87
CA ALA A 93 -0.79 -1.54 -17.39
C ALA A 93 0.26 -1.29 -16.30
N MET A 94 1.24 -2.18 -16.17
CA MET A 94 2.40 -1.95 -15.30
C MET A 94 3.47 -1.20 -16.08
N VAL A 95 3.89 -0.05 -15.59
CA VAL A 95 4.95 0.77 -16.19
C VAL A 95 6.12 0.92 -15.23
N MET A 96 7.32 1.17 -15.76
CA MET A 96 8.49 1.46 -14.90
C MET A 96 8.25 2.71 -14.06
N GLU A 97 8.69 2.62 -12.80
CA GLU A 97 8.75 3.78 -11.93
C GLU A 97 9.77 4.75 -12.50
N THR A 98 9.31 5.91 -12.97
CA THR A 98 10.18 7.02 -13.33
C THR A 98 10.60 7.71 -12.05
N THR A 99 11.89 7.70 -11.74
CA THR A 99 12.49 8.41 -10.61
C THR A 99 12.01 9.87 -10.65
N GLY A 100 11.26 10.27 -9.63
CA GLY A 100 10.93 11.68 -9.38
C GLY A 100 12.12 12.42 -8.82
#